data_AF-A0A961C385-F1
#
_entry.id   AF-A0A961C385-F1
#
_cell.length_a   1.000
_cell.length_b   1.000
_cell.length_c   1.000
_cell.angle_alpha   90.00
_cell.angle_beta   90.00
_cell.angle_gamma   90.00
#
_symmetry.space_group_name_H-M   'P 1'
#
loop_
_entity.id
_entity.type
_entity.pdbx_description
1 polymer ?
#
loop_
_entity_poly.entity_id
_entity_poly.type
_entity_poly.pdbx_seq_one_letter_code
_entity_poly.pdbx_strand_id
1 'polypeptide(L)' 'MSDQIGYDAGRLRATAVLTRRKPRDLTVDAVVAATALTLPGPTIILTADAGDLRRLLDGTAVRVEGI' A
#
# COMPACT_ATOMS: atom_id res chain seq x y z
N MET A 1 -4.57 -16.95 5.16
CA MET A 1 -4.91 -15.51 5.02
C MET A 1 -3.66 -14.66 4.78
N SER A 2 -2.56 -14.93 5.48
CA SER A 2 -1.22 -14.37 5.23
C SER A 2 -0.77 -14.47 3.77
N ASP A 3 -1.02 -15.61 3.12
CA ASP A 3 -0.52 -15.89 1.78
C ASP A 3 -1.17 -14.98 0.73
N GLN A 4 -2.45 -14.67 0.92
CA GLN A 4 -3.20 -13.72 0.08
C GLN A 4 -2.65 -12.30 0.24
N ILE A 5 -2.36 -11.88 1.48
CA ILE A 5 -1.74 -10.57 1.74
C ILE A 5 -0.37 -10.47 1.06
N GLY A 6 0.45 -11.52 1.14
CA GLY A 6 1.75 -11.56 0.48
C GLY A 6 1.63 -11.45 -1.04
N TYR A 7 0.69 -12.19 -1.65
CA TYR A 7 0.40 -12.10 -3.08
C TYR A 7 -0.06 -10.69 -3.47
N ASP A 8 -1.02 -10.12 -2.76
CA ASP A 8 -1.57 -8.79 -3.04
C ASP A 8 -0.52 -7.70 -2.86
N ALA A 9 0.35 -7.80 -1.85
CA ALA A 9 1.49 -6.91 -1.66
C ALA A 9 2.47 -6.99 -2.85
N GLY A 10 2.77 -8.19 -3.32
CA GLY A 10 3.58 -8.41 -4.52
C GLY A 10 2.98 -7.74 -5.76
N ARG A 11 1.66 -7.90 -5.96
CA ARG A 11 0.92 -7.27 -7.06
C ARG A 11 0.96 -5.75 -6.98
N LEU A 12 0.67 -5.17 -5.81
CA LEU A 12 0.70 -3.72 -5.59
C LEU A 12 2.08 -3.13 -5.86
N ARG A 13 3.13 -3.76 -5.33
CA ARG A 13 4.52 -3.34 -5.54
C ARG A 13 4.90 -3.40 -7.02
N ALA A 14 4.56 -4.47 -7.73
CA ALA A 14 4.88 -4.62 -9.15
C ALA A 14 4.27 -3.47 -9.97
N THR A 15 2.99 -3.15 -9.75
CA THR A 15 2.31 -2.03 -10.41
C THR A 15 2.95 -0.68 -10.07
N ALA A 16 3.29 -0.45 -8.80
CA ALA A 16 3.88 0.81 -8.36
C ALA A 16 5.30 1.04 -8.92
N VAL A 17 6.11 -0.01 -9.05
CA VAL A 17 7.47 0.06 -9.61
C VAL A 17 7.45 0.49 -11.08
N LEU A 18 6.48 0.02 -11.87
CA LEU A 18 6.35 0.39 -13.29
C LEU A 18 6.10 1.89 -13.51
N THR A 19 5.57 2.59 -12.51
CA THR A 19 5.20 4.01 -12.61
C THR A 19 6.26 4.96 -12.02
N ARG A 20 7.40 4.45 -11.54
CA ARG A 20 8.44 5.25 -10.89
C ARG A 20 9.69 5.43 -11.74
N ARG A 21 10.22 6.67 -11.69
CA ARG A 21 11.47 7.07 -12.36
C ARG A 21 12.74 6.74 -11.55
N LYS A 22 12.63 6.57 -10.22
CA LYS A 22 13.74 6.18 -9.32
C LYS A 22 13.37 4.94 -8.49
N PRO A 23 14.28 3.96 -8.32
CA PRO A 23 14.04 2.80 -7.47
C PRO A 23 13.93 3.23 -6.00
N ARG A 24 12.85 2.82 -5.33
CA ARG A 24 12.68 2.93 -3.88
C ARG A 24 12.07 1.62 -3.39
N ASP A 25 12.54 1.13 -2.25
CA ASP A 25 11.98 -0.10 -1.69
C ASP A 25 10.59 0.19 -1.12
N LEU A 26 9.59 -0.49 -1.67
CA LEU A 26 8.17 -0.38 -1.32
C LEU A 26 7.68 -1.64 -0.60
N THR A 27 8.56 -2.57 -0.24
CA THR A 27 8.15 -3.90 0.20
C THR A 27 7.28 -3.83 1.45
N VAL A 28 7.66 -3.03 2.46
CA VAL A 28 6.88 -2.86 3.68
C VAL A 28 5.58 -2.10 3.39
N ASP A 29 5.64 -1.00 2.64
CA ASP A 29 4.46 -0.20 2.29
C ASP A 29 3.41 -1.02 1.53
N ALA A 30 3.85 -1.93 0.66
CA ALA A 30 2.95 -2.82 -0.08
C ALA A 30 2.28 -3.87 0.83
N VAL A 31 2.97 -4.39 1.84
CA VAL A 31 2.39 -5.30 2.84
C VAL A 31 1.39 -4.55 3.72
N VAL A 32 1.73 -3.32 4.13
CA VAL A 32 0.83 -2.45 4.90
C VAL A 32 -0.43 -2.14 4.08
N ALA A 33 -0.29 -1.77 2.82
CA ALA A 33 -1.41 -1.51 1.90
C ALA A 33 -2.29 -2.76 1.69
N ALA A 34 -1.69 -3.91 1.40
CA ALA A 34 -2.42 -5.16 1.23
C ALA A 34 -3.17 -5.57 2.50
N THR A 35 -2.55 -5.41 3.66
CA THR A 35 -3.19 -5.69 4.96
C THR A 35 -4.40 -4.78 5.17
N ALA A 36 -4.25 -3.47 4.92
CA ALA A 36 -5.32 -2.49 5.08
C ALA A 36 -6.55 -2.81 4.22
N LEU A 37 -6.36 -3.36 3.01
CA LEU A 37 -7.45 -3.77 2.12
C LEU A 37 -8.23 -4.98 2.63
N THR A 38 -7.69 -5.76 3.56
CA THR A 38 -8.39 -6.91 4.18
C THR A 38 -9.20 -6.53 5.41
N LEU A 39 -9.02 -5.32 5.94
CA LEU A 39 -9.69 -4.89 7.15
C LEU A 39 -11.14 -4.46 6.85
N PRO A 40 -12.11 -4.86 7.68
CA PRO A 40 -13.50 -4.44 7.52
C PRO A 40 -13.69 -2.97 7.93
N GLY A 41 -14.50 -2.24 7.17
CA GLY A 41 -14.90 -0.86 7.47
C GLY A 41 -14.01 0.21 6.82
N PRO A 42 -14.23 1.50 7.16
CA PRO A 42 -13.33 2.55 6.71
C PRO A 42 -11.98 2.40 7.41
N THR A 43 -10.92 2.17 6.63
CA THR A 43 -9.54 1.99 7.14
C THR A 43 -8.73 3.27 6.92
N ILE A 44 -7.98 3.69 7.95
CA ILE A 44 -7.07 4.84 7.89
C ILE A 44 -5.65 4.38 8.24
N ILE A 45 -4.66 4.80 7.44
CA ILE A 45 -3.24 4.60 7.70
C ILE A 45 -2.63 5.94 8.10
N LEU A 46 -2.02 5.99 9.29
CA LEU A 46 -1.25 7.14 9.78
C LEU A 46 0.23 6.87 9.54
N THR A 47 0.94 7.80 8.89
CA THR A 47 2.35 7.61 8.55
C THR A 47 3.07 8.95 8.44
N ALA A 48 4.37 8.98 8.76
CA ALA A 48 5.22 10.14 8.50
C ALA A 48 5.57 10.31 7.01
N ASP A 49 5.41 9.25 6.19
CA ASP A 49 5.66 9.29 4.75
C ASP A 49 4.46 8.70 3.99
N ALA A 50 3.51 9.58 3.65
CA ALA A 50 2.24 9.21 3.03
C ALA A 50 2.34 9.00 1.51
N GLY A 51 3.41 9.45 0.84
CA GLY A 51 3.46 9.52 -0.62
C GLY A 51 3.37 8.14 -1.28
N ASP A 52 4.08 7.17 -0.71
CA ASP A 52 4.18 5.81 -1.26
C ASP A 52 2.89 5.03 -1.04
N LEU A 53 2.34 5.13 0.17
CA LEU A 53 1.08 4.50 0.53
C LEU A 53 -0.11 5.07 -0.24
N ARG A 54 -0.18 6.40 -0.44
CA ARG A 54 -1.20 7.01 -1.30
C ARG A 54 -1.16 6.49 -2.73
N ARG A 55 0.05 6.24 -3.25
CA ARG A 55 0.22 5.70 -4.60
C ARG A 55 -0.20 4.24 -4.70
N LEU A 56 0.12 3.43 -3.69
CA LEU A 56 -0.24 2.02 -3.64
C LEU A 56 -1.75 1.81 -3.48
N LEU A 57 -2.42 2.74 -2.79
CA LEU A 57 -3.84 2.65 -2.43
C LEU A 57 -4.74 3.53 -3.29
N ASP A 58 -4.23 4.05 -4.41
CA ASP A 58 -5.01 4.88 -5.33
C ASP A 58 -6.24 4.12 -5.84
N GLY A 59 -7.39 4.80 -5.88
CA GLY A 59 -8.68 4.20 -6.24
C GLY A 59 -9.30 3.26 -5.19
N THR A 60 -8.73 3.14 -3.99
CA THR A 60 -9.29 2.33 -2.89
C THR A 60 -9.99 3.21 -1.85
N ALA A 61 -10.81 2.59 -0.98
CA ALA A 61 -11.47 3.28 0.13
C ALA A 61 -10.56 3.51 1.35
N VAL A 62 -9.30 3.04 1.31
CA VAL A 62 -8.34 3.21 2.40
C VAL A 62 -7.82 4.64 2.39
N ARG A 63 -7.95 5.35 3.51
CA ARG A 63 -7.44 6.72 3.66
C ARG A 63 -6.01 6.70 4.19
N VAL A 64 -5.19 7.64 3.72
CA VAL A 64 -3.79 7.80 4.17
C VAL A 64 -3.55 9.23 4.64
N GLU A 65 -3.27 9.39 5.92
CA GLU A 65 -3.01 10.68 6.57
C GLU A 65 -1.54 10.78 6.99
N GLY A 66 -0.96 11.95 6.74
CA GLY A 66 0.40 12.29 7.15
C GLY A 66 0.43 12.85 8.57
N ILE A 67 1.43 12.48 9.38
CA ILE A 67 1.70 13.06 10.70
C ILE A 67 3.06 13.74 10.77
#